data_AF-A0A1Q3JAI9-F1
#
_entry.id   AF-A0A1Q3JAI9-F1
#
_cell.length_a   1.000
_cell.length_b   1.000
_cell.length_c   1.000
_cell.angle_alpha   90.00
_cell.angle_beta   90.00
_cell.angle_gamma   90.00
#
_symmetry.space_group_name_H-M   'P 1'
#
loop_
_entity.id
_entity.type
_entity.pdbx_description
1 polymer ?
#
loop_
_entity_poly.entity_id
_entity_poly.type
_entity_poly.pdbx_seq_one_letter_code
_entity_poly.pdbx_strand_id
1 'polypeptide(L)'
;MPRTLLVALAALGVAASATLPAVAQDGPVATSPEAARQPRPAPPPEPVEPPAPPAPVLGQSAASAPTDDYGYVAWCYGAVSGYVDLYDTAMPEVTRIERAFPTPSTEENITKVYPEQRDAAKASLIAYQDALTAAEKASPQPINVRGGQAVSRGRGIWAAARTVTKAQLGQFWMGWAAPADCDSRAKTLLTRSTLFGQALSANAGPVPATQVDTPAATPMSIDSLLAPAVTTEAPASAPAAGLRGPL
;
A
#
# COMPACT_ATOMS: atom_id res chain seq x y z
N MET A 1 25.09 -24.77 37.88
CA MET A 1 24.15 -25.91 37.79
C MET A 1 23.15 -25.63 36.68
N PRO A 2 23.35 -26.16 35.45
CA PRO A 2 22.42 -25.95 34.34
C PRO A 2 21.33 -27.02 34.34
N ARG A 3 20.06 -26.61 34.28
CA ARG A 3 18.91 -27.51 34.07
C ARG A 3 18.48 -27.38 32.61
N THR A 4 18.97 -28.33 31.81
CA THR A 4 18.53 -28.68 30.47
C THR A 4 17.06 -29.10 30.53
N LEU A 5 16.18 -28.50 29.71
CA LEU A 5 14.83 -28.98 29.51
C LEU A 5 14.62 -29.24 28.02
N LEU A 6 14.83 -30.51 27.68
CA LEU A 6 14.39 -31.16 26.46
C LEU A 6 12.86 -31.19 26.47
N VAL A 7 12.21 -30.64 25.43
CA VAL A 7 10.81 -30.97 25.13
C VAL A 7 10.75 -31.53 23.72
N ALA A 8 10.28 -32.77 23.67
CA ALA A 8 10.24 -33.64 22.51
C ALA A 8 9.16 -33.21 21.51
N LEU A 9 9.53 -33.26 20.22
CA LEU A 9 8.60 -33.31 19.10
C LEU A 9 7.74 -34.56 19.20
N ALA A 10 6.42 -34.39 19.11
CA ALA A 10 5.50 -35.46 18.72
C ALA A 10 4.82 -35.04 17.41
N ALA A 11 5.28 -35.63 16.31
CA ALA A 11 4.62 -35.59 15.02
C ALA A 11 3.45 -36.60 15.03
N LEU A 12 2.25 -36.13 14.72
CA LEU A 12 1.11 -36.97 14.38
C LEU A 12 0.53 -36.47 13.06
N GLY A 13 0.92 -37.17 12.00
CA GLY A 13 0.25 -37.11 10.71
C GLY A 13 -1.02 -37.95 10.76
N VAL A 14 -2.11 -37.41 10.23
CA VAL A 14 -3.27 -38.19 9.78
C VAL A 14 -3.67 -37.65 8.41
N ALA A 15 -3.47 -38.49 7.41
CA ALA A 15 -4.05 -38.33 6.08
C ALA A 15 -5.51 -38.82 6.12
N ALA A 16 -6.42 -38.05 5.54
CA ALA A 16 -7.77 -38.51 5.23
C ALA A 16 -8.21 -37.89 3.90
N SER A 17 -8.04 -38.65 2.83
CA SER A 17 -8.68 -38.40 1.53
C SER A 17 -10.14 -38.83 1.65
N ALA A 18 -11.08 -37.88 1.55
CA ALA A 18 -12.51 -38.16 1.47
C ALA A 18 -13.00 -37.96 0.04
N THR A 19 -13.22 -39.07 -0.65
CA THR A 19 -13.93 -39.21 -1.91
C THR A 19 -15.40 -38.85 -1.70
N LEU A 20 -15.95 -37.88 -2.44
CA LEU A 20 -17.39 -37.58 -2.44
C LEU A 20 -18.09 -38.37 -3.57
N PRO A 21 -19.17 -39.11 -3.28
CA PRO A 21 -20.00 -39.72 -4.31
C PRO A 21 -20.96 -38.72 -4.95
N ALA A 22 -21.23 -38.96 -6.23
CA ALA A 22 -22.26 -38.30 -7.03
C ALA A 22 -23.67 -38.62 -6.50
N VAL A 23 -24.53 -37.60 -6.40
CA VAL A 23 -25.95 -37.77 -6.09
C VAL A 23 -26.75 -37.47 -7.35
N ALA A 24 -27.37 -38.53 -7.89
CA ALA A 24 -28.38 -38.47 -8.93
C ALA A 24 -29.78 -38.25 -8.32
N GLN A 25 -30.67 -37.73 -9.16
CA GLN A 25 -32.05 -37.29 -8.90
C GLN A 25 -33.05 -38.44 -8.63
N ASP A 26 -34.11 -38.18 -7.86
CA ASP A 26 -35.53 -38.37 -8.27
C ASP A 26 -36.56 -38.20 -7.12
N GLY A 27 -37.52 -37.29 -7.31
CA GLY A 27 -38.91 -37.28 -6.76
C GLY A 27 -39.15 -36.95 -5.26
N PRO A 28 -40.39 -36.58 -4.83
CA PRO A 28 -41.67 -36.62 -5.55
C PRO A 28 -42.44 -35.29 -5.68
N VAL A 29 -43.35 -35.28 -6.66
CA VAL A 29 -44.35 -34.26 -6.96
C VAL A 29 -45.33 -34.11 -5.79
N ALA A 30 -45.43 -32.90 -5.23
CA ALA A 30 -46.53 -32.50 -4.35
C ALA A 30 -47.41 -31.47 -5.07
N THR A 31 -48.51 -31.95 -5.63
CA THR A 31 -49.66 -31.15 -6.06
C THR A 31 -50.31 -30.53 -4.82
N SER A 32 -50.28 -29.20 -4.74
CA SER A 32 -51.05 -28.42 -3.75
C SER A 32 -52.13 -27.62 -4.47
N PRO A 33 -53.34 -27.48 -3.90
CA PRO A 33 -54.52 -27.06 -4.64
C PRO A 33 -54.57 -25.55 -4.89
N GLU A 34 -55.00 -25.22 -6.10
CA GLU A 34 -55.40 -23.91 -6.59
C GLU A 34 -56.54 -23.34 -5.74
N ALA A 35 -56.20 -22.47 -4.79
CA ALA A 35 -57.17 -21.61 -4.09
C ALA A 35 -57.07 -20.18 -4.66
N ALA A 36 -58.12 -19.82 -5.41
CA ALA A 36 -58.46 -18.51 -5.97
C ALA A 36 -57.66 -17.30 -5.43
N ARG A 37 -56.67 -16.84 -6.20
CA ARG A 37 -56.18 -15.45 -6.13
C ARG A 37 -56.87 -14.62 -7.19
N GLN A 38 -57.69 -13.67 -6.74
CA GLN A 38 -58.17 -12.59 -7.60
C GLN A 38 -56.98 -11.80 -8.18
N PRO A 39 -57.00 -11.41 -9.46
CA PRO A 39 -55.93 -10.64 -10.06
C PRO A 39 -55.92 -9.22 -9.46
N ARG A 40 -54.81 -8.88 -8.78
CA ARG A 40 -54.52 -7.51 -8.36
C ARG A 40 -54.14 -6.69 -9.62
N PRO A 41 -54.66 -5.46 -9.80
CA PRO A 41 -54.26 -4.62 -10.94
C PRO A 41 -52.75 -4.38 -10.93
N ALA A 42 -52.12 -4.52 -12.10
CA ALA A 42 -50.70 -4.26 -12.28
C ALA A 42 -50.39 -2.78 -11.96
N PRO A 43 -49.36 -2.48 -11.17
CA PRO A 43 -48.88 -1.10 -11.05
C PRO A 43 -48.34 -0.62 -12.40
N PRO A 44 -48.49 0.68 -12.72
CA PRO A 44 -47.96 1.26 -13.95
C PRO A 44 -46.43 1.08 -14.02
N PRO A 45 -45.86 0.91 -15.24
CA PRO A 45 -44.43 0.71 -15.41
C PRO A 45 -43.67 1.96 -14.94
N GLU A 46 -42.85 1.80 -13.90
CA GLU A 46 -41.87 2.81 -13.52
C GLU A 46 -40.85 2.98 -14.67
N PRO A 47 -40.41 4.22 -14.97
CA PRO A 47 -39.32 4.45 -15.91
C PRO A 47 -38.07 3.70 -15.45
N VAL A 48 -37.61 2.74 -16.26
CA VAL A 48 -36.37 2.01 -16.02
C VAL A 48 -35.22 2.99 -16.22
N GLU A 49 -34.71 3.54 -15.12
CA GLU A 49 -33.46 4.30 -15.12
C GLU A 49 -32.33 3.36 -15.61
N PRO A 50 -31.49 3.79 -16.58
CA PRO A 50 -30.37 2.97 -17.04
C PRO A 50 -29.49 2.58 -15.85
N PRO A 51 -28.97 1.34 -15.80
CA PRO A 51 -28.11 0.93 -14.71
C PRO A 51 -26.92 1.87 -14.61
N ALA A 52 -26.76 2.50 -13.44
CA ALA A 52 -25.60 3.33 -13.14
C ALA A 52 -24.32 2.50 -13.39
N PRO A 53 -23.26 3.09 -13.98
CA PRO A 53 -22.00 2.39 -14.15
C PRO A 53 -21.54 1.84 -12.79
N PRO A 54 -20.96 0.63 -12.75
CA PRO A 54 -20.50 0.05 -11.49
C PRO A 54 -19.53 1.02 -10.83
N ALA A 55 -19.76 1.30 -9.54
CA ALA A 55 -18.88 2.15 -8.78
C ALA A 55 -17.44 1.60 -8.86
N PRO A 56 -16.41 2.45 -8.98
CA PRO A 56 -15.03 2.00 -8.95
C PRO A 56 -14.80 1.22 -7.66
N VAL A 57 -14.46 -0.06 -7.79
CA VAL A 57 -14.18 -0.92 -6.64
C VAL A 57 -12.80 -0.56 -6.13
N LEU A 58 -12.74 0.02 -4.94
CA LEU A 58 -11.49 0.19 -4.22
C LEU A 58 -10.80 -1.18 -4.07
N GLY A 59 -9.49 -1.24 -4.32
CA GLY A 59 -8.72 -2.49 -4.26
C GLY A 59 -8.71 -3.35 -5.53
N GLN A 60 -9.53 -3.06 -6.55
CA GLN A 60 -9.41 -3.69 -7.88
C GLN A 60 -8.32 -3.06 -8.77
N SER A 61 -7.39 -2.29 -8.19
CA SER A 61 -6.27 -1.78 -8.95
C SER A 61 -5.45 -2.95 -9.52
N ALA A 62 -5.11 -2.91 -10.81
CA ALA A 62 -4.13 -3.78 -11.47
C ALA A 62 -2.69 -3.66 -10.89
N ALA A 63 -2.54 -3.07 -9.71
CA ALA A 63 -1.30 -2.93 -8.98
C ALA A 63 -0.93 -4.24 -8.29
N SER A 64 -0.81 -5.33 -9.05
CA SER A 64 -0.29 -6.59 -8.53
C SER A 64 1.12 -6.36 -7.97
N ALA A 65 1.37 -6.92 -6.79
CA ALA A 65 2.68 -6.81 -6.15
C ALA A 65 3.77 -7.45 -7.04
N PRO A 66 4.99 -6.88 -7.08
CA PRO A 66 6.11 -7.49 -7.79
C PRO A 66 6.48 -8.86 -7.23
N THR A 67 7.04 -9.75 -8.05
CA THR A 67 7.41 -11.10 -7.59
C THR A 67 8.72 -11.14 -6.80
N ASP A 68 9.63 -10.20 -7.02
CA ASP A 68 10.92 -10.12 -6.31
C ASP A 68 10.76 -9.58 -4.88
N ASP A 69 11.61 -10.02 -3.93
CA ASP A 69 11.48 -9.65 -2.51
C ASP A 69 11.56 -8.14 -2.28
N TYR A 70 12.53 -7.47 -2.91
CA TYR A 70 12.71 -6.03 -2.78
C TYR A 70 11.50 -5.26 -3.32
N GLY A 71 11.08 -5.55 -4.55
CA GLY A 71 9.90 -4.95 -5.15
C GLY A 71 8.60 -5.24 -4.38
N TYR A 72 8.44 -6.45 -3.84
CA TYR A 72 7.27 -6.81 -3.05
C TYR A 72 7.20 -6.03 -1.74
N VAL A 73 8.30 -5.97 -0.97
CA VAL A 73 8.36 -5.20 0.28
C VAL A 73 8.16 -3.72 0.01
N ALA A 74 8.72 -3.18 -1.08
CA ALA A 74 8.49 -1.80 -1.51
C ALA A 74 7.01 -1.54 -1.84
N TRP A 75 6.35 -2.48 -2.50
CA TRP A 75 4.91 -2.42 -2.74
C TRP A 75 4.09 -2.50 -1.45
N CYS A 76 4.44 -3.40 -0.52
CA CYS A 76 3.81 -3.50 0.80
C CYS A 76 3.92 -2.17 1.56
N TYR A 77 5.09 -1.52 1.52
CA TYR A 77 5.29 -0.19 2.10
C TYR A 77 4.32 0.85 1.51
N GLY A 78 4.19 0.89 0.18
CA GLY A 78 3.22 1.78 -0.47
C GLY A 78 1.77 1.50 -0.08
N ALA A 79 1.39 0.23 -0.02
CA ALA A 79 0.03 -0.18 0.33
C ALA A 79 -0.31 0.15 1.79
N VAL A 80 0.57 -0.21 2.72
CA VAL A 80 0.37 0.03 4.16
C VAL A 80 0.45 1.52 4.49
N SER A 81 1.31 2.29 3.81
CA SER A 81 1.37 3.74 4.03
C SER A 81 0.06 4.42 3.63
N GLY A 82 -0.53 4.05 2.50
CA GLY A 82 -1.86 4.54 2.13
C GLY A 82 -2.96 4.16 3.13
N TYR A 83 -2.92 2.95 3.69
CA TYR A 83 -3.86 2.53 4.75
C TYR A 83 -3.76 3.42 6.00
N VAL A 84 -2.54 3.67 6.46
CA VAL A 84 -2.26 4.52 7.63
C VAL A 84 -2.67 5.98 7.36
N ASP A 85 -2.34 6.52 6.17
CA ASP A 85 -2.64 7.90 5.79
C ASP A 85 -4.17 8.17 5.75
N LEU A 86 -4.97 7.15 5.44
CA LEU A 86 -6.42 7.26 5.33
C LEU A 86 -7.16 7.10 6.65
N TYR A 87 -6.49 6.73 7.74
CA TYR A 87 -7.10 6.43 9.04
C TYR A 87 -8.07 7.54 9.49
N ASP A 88 -7.61 8.79 9.59
CA ASP A 88 -8.44 9.90 10.09
C ASP A 88 -9.61 10.23 9.14
N THR A 89 -9.47 9.94 7.85
CA THR A 89 -10.53 10.18 6.86
C THR A 89 -11.58 9.07 6.88
N ALA A 90 -11.17 7.82 7.10
CA ALA A 90 -12.04 6.64 7.11
C ALA A 90 -12.77 6.46 8.45
N MET A 91 -12.11 6.72 9.58
CA MET A 91 -12.61 6.40 10.92
C MET A 91 -13.98 6.98 11.29
N PRO A 92 -14.37 8.20 10.87
CA PRO A 92 -15.72 8.70 11.12
C PRO A 92 -16.81 7.81 10.52
N GLU A 93 -16.58 7.29 9.31
CA GLU A 93 -17.51 6.38 8.65
C GLU A 93 -17.45 4.96 9.23
N VAL A 94 -16.25 4.47 9.56
CA VAL A 94 -16.08 3.19 10.29
C VAL A 94 -16.88 3.22 11.58
N THR A 95 -16.73 4.28 12.38
CA THR A 95 -17.47 4.48 13.63
C THR A 95 -18.99 4.51 13.39
N ARG A 96 -19.43 5.21 12.34
CA ARG A 96 -20.86 5.28 11.98
C ARG A 96 -21.40 3.90 11.57
N ILE A 97 -20.63 3.13 10.81
CA ILE A 97 -21.02 1.80 10.34
C ILE A 97 -21.09 0.80 11.50
N GLU A 98 -20.04 0.73 12.32
CA GLU A 98 -19.96 -0.13 13.52
C GLU A 98 -21.15 0.14 14.46
N ARG A 99 -21.47 1.41 14.72
CA ARG A 99 -22.62 1.77 15.57
C ARG A 99 -23.99 1.55 14.91
N ALA A 100 -24.06 1.52 13.59
CA ALA A 100 -25.30 1.18 12.87
C ALA A 100 -25.62 -0.32 12.95
N PHE A 101 -24.60 -1.17 13.13
CA PHE A 101 -24.72 -2.63 13.24
C PHE A 101 -23.99 -3.15 14.49
N PRO A 102 -24.48 -2.80 15.68
CA PRO A 102 -23.74 -3.04 16.91
C PRO A 102 -23.55 -4.54 17.19
N THR A 103 -22.30 -4.92 17.42
CA THR A 103 -21.88 -6.18 18.02
C THR A 103 -21.42 -5.96 19.47
N PRO A 104 -21.24 -7.01 20.29
CA PRO A 104 -20.67 -6.88 21.64
C PRO A 104 -19.28 -6.20 21.66
N SER A 105 -18.54 -6.25 20.56
CA SER A 105 -17.19 -5.68 20.42
C SER A 105 -17.17 -4.29 19.80
N THR A 106 -18.32 -3.67 19.46
CA THR A 106 -18.40 -2.38 18.74
C THR A 106 -17.51 -1.29 19.34
N GLU A 107 -17.70 -0.98 20.63
CA GLU A 107 -16.96 0.10 21.28
C GLU A 107 -15.49 -0.29 21.52
N GLU A 108 -15.20 -1.57 21.73
CA GLU A 108 -13.82 -2.08 21.78
C GLU A 108 -13.11 -1.92 20.43
N ASN A 109 -13.80 -2.25 19.32
CA ASN A 109 -13.27 -2.11 17.98
C ASN A 109 -12.89 -0.65 17.70
N ILE A 110 -13.83 0.27 17.97
CA ILE A 110 -13.67 1.71 17.74
C ILE A 110 -12.55 2.30 18.62
N THR A 111 -12.52 1.97 19.91
CA THR A 111 -11.63 2.65 20.87
C THR A 111 -10.26 2.00 21.04
N LYS A 112 -10.10 0.72 20.66
CA LYS A 112 -8.86 -0.04 20.84
C LYS A 112 -8.39 -0.69 19.55
N VAL A 113 -9.19 -1.57 18.96
CA VAL A 113 -8.72 -2.46 17.88
C VAL A 113 -8.25 -1.65 16.67
N TYR A 114 -9.05 -0.72 16.15
CA TYR A 114 -8.64 0.08 14.99
C TYR A 114 -7.42 0.98 15.27
N PRO A 115 -7.34 1.70 16.41
CA PRO A 115 -6.11 2.39 16.82
C PRO A 115 -4.87 1.48 16.88
N GLU A 116 -4.99 0.31 17.50
CA GLU A 116 -3.90 -0.66 17.62
C GLU A 116 -3.47 -1.22 16.26
N GLN A 117 -4.42 -1.51 15.37
CA GLN A 117 -4.13 -1.92 14.00
C GLN A 117 -3.36 -0.85 13.22
N ARG A 118 -3.73 0.43 13.37
CA ARG A 118 -2.99 1.55 12.77
C ARG A 118 -1.57 1.62 13.32
N ASP A 119 -1.40 1.45 14.62
CA ASP A 119 -0.09 1.53 15.26
C ASP A 119 0.80 0.32 14.91
N ALA A 120 0.21 -0.88 14.79
CA ALA A 120 0.88 -2.05 14.23
C ALA A 120 1.30 -1.83 12.76
N ALA A 121 0.42 -1.24 11.94
CA ALA A 121 0.75 -0.90 10.56
C ALA A 121 1.91 0.11 10.47
N LYS A 122 1.96 1.11 11.36
CA LYS A 122 3.10 2.03 11.48
C LYS A 122 4.39 1.31 11.85
N ALA A 123 4.33 0.34 12.77
CA ALA A 123 5.49 -0.47 13.12
C ALA A 123 5.99 -1.30 11.93
N SER A 124 5.08 -1.88 11.14
CA SER A 124 5.44 -2.58 9.90
C SER A 124 6.08 -1.63 8.87
N LEU A 125 5.62 -0.38 8.74
CA LEU A 125 6.26 0.59 7.84
C LEU A 125 7.73 0.84 8.18
N ILE A 126 8.07 0.92 9.47
CA ILE A 126 9.46 1.07 9.93
C ILE A 126 10.26 -0.17 9.51
N ALA A 127 9.75 -1.37 9.80
CA ALA A 127 10.42 -2.61 9.43
C ALA A 127 10.64 -2.77 7.92
N TYR A 128 9.67 -2.33 7.10
CA TYR A 128 9.78 -2.34 5.65
C TYR A 128 10.82 -1.32 5.18
N GLN A 129 10.83 -0.11 5.75
CA GLN A 129 11.83 0.90 5.44
C GLN A 129 13.25 0.42 5.76
N ASP A 130 13.45 -0.23 6.90
CA ASP A 130 14.72 -0.81 7.30
C ASP A 130 15.18 -1.89 6.31
N ALA A 131 14.27 -2.80 5.93
CA ALA A 131 14.55 -3.85 4.95
C ALA A 131 14.95 -3.28 3.57
N LEU A 132 14.23 -2.25 3.09
CA LEU A 132 14.52 -1.59 1.82
C LEU A 132 15.86 -0.85 1.87
N THR A 133 16.13 -0.12 2.94
CA THR A 133 17.39 0.61 3.13
C THR A 133 18.57 -0.35 3.20
N ALA A 134 18.42 -1.49 3.90
CA ALA A 134 19.46 -2.51 3.96
C ALA A 134 19.71 -3.12 2.57
N ALA A 135 18.65 -3.42 1.81
CA ALA A 135 18.76 -3.96 0.46
C ALA A 135 19.45 -2.99 -0.51
N GLU A 136 19.12 -1.71 -0.43
CA GLU A 136 19.75 -0.66 -1.24
C GLU A 136 21.24 -0.52 -0.94
N LYS A 137 21.62 -0.54 0.34
CA LYS A 137 23.03 -0.50 0.76
C LYS A 137 23.83 -1.74 0.35
N ALA A 138 23.17 -2.91 0.33
CA ALA A 138 23.80 -4.18 -0.04
C ALA A 138 23.85 -4.41 -1.56
N SER A 139 23.25 -3.52 -2.35
CA SER A 139 23.16 -3.67 -3.80
C SER A 139 24.38 -3.06 -4.50
N PRO A 140 25.00 -3.75 -5.47
CA PRO A 140 26.08 -3.19 -6.29
C PRO A 140 25.59 -2.15 -7.31
N GLN A 141 24.27 -2.05 -7.52
CA GLN A 141 23.64 -1.11 -8.44
C GLN A 141 22.54 -0.32 -7.71
N PRO A 142 22.27 0.94 -8.09
CA PRO A 142 21.14 1.69 -7.52
C PRO A 142 19.79 1.03 -7.87
N ILE A 143 19.08 0.53 -6.86
CA ILE A 143 17.76 -0.14 -7.03
C ILE A 143 16.58 0.71 -6.52
N ASN A 144 16.87 1.84 -5.87
CA ASN A 144 15.88 2.74 -5.26
C ASN A 144 14.83 3.27 -6.25
N VAL A 145 15.18 3.49 -7.52
CA VAL A 145 14.22 3.91 -8.55
C VAL A 145 13.13 2.85 -8.77
N ARG A 146 13.52 1.57 -8.84
CA ARG A 146 12.56 0.46 -8.94
C ARG A 146 11.73 0.35 -7.67
N GLY A 147 12.35 0.53 -6.50
CA GLY A 147 11.66 0.57 -5.21
C GLY A 147 10.57 1.64 -5.18
N GLY A 148 10.90 2.87 -5.59
CA GLY A 148 9.95 3.97 -5.67
C GLY A 148 8.75 3.69 -6.59
N GLN A 149 8.97 3.03 -7.74
CA GLN A 149 7.88 2.60 -8.63
C GLN A 149 6.99 1.53 -7.99
N ALA A 150 7.58 0.59 -7.23
CA ALA A 150 6.82 -0.41 -6.49
C ALA A 150 6.01 0.21 -5.35
N VAL A 151 6.59 1.16 -4.60
CA VAL A 151 5.90 1.96 -3.57
C VAL A 151 4.72 2.71 -4.19
N SER A 152 4.93 3.38 -5.32
CA SER A 152 3.86 4.11 -6.02
C SER A 152 2.72 3.16 -6.44
N ARG A 153 3.05 1.97 -6.97
CA ARG A 153 2.05 0.95 -7.31
C ARG A 153 1.29 0.47 -6.08
N GLY A 154 1.97 0.18 -4.97
CA GLY A 154 1.33 -0.24 -3.72
C GLY A 154 0.34 0.81 -3.20
N ARG A 155 0.76 2.08 -3.20
CA ARG A 155 -0.12 3.20 -2.84
C ARG A 155 -1.31 3.33 -3.81
N GLY A 156 -1.16 2.88 -5.05
CA GLY A 156 -2.20 2.83 -6.06
C GLY A 156 -3.46 2.03 -5.67
N ILE A 157 -3.37 1.10 -4.71
CA ILE A 157 -4.55 0.42 -4.13
C ILE A 157 -5.57 1.42 -3.59
N TRP A 158 -5.08 2.55 -3.08
CA TRP A 158 -5.85 3.61 -2.47
C TRP A 158 -6.13 4.79 -3.42
N ALA A 159 -5.81 4.67 -4.71
CA ALA A 159 -5.92 5.78 -5.65
C ALA A 159 -7.35 6.36 -5.74
N ALA A 160 -8.37 5.50 -5.64
CA ALA A 160 -9.77 5.91 -5.69
C ALA A 160 -10.30 6.46 -4.36
N ALA A 161 -9.52 6.45 -3.26
CA ALA A 161 -9.98 6.91 -1.95
C ALA A 161 -10.49 8.37 -1.94
N ARG A 162 -10.01 9.20 -2.88
CA ARG A 162 -10.42 10.60 -3.03
C ARG A 162 -11.65 10.80 -3.93
N THR A 163 -12.03 9.80 -4.72
CA THR A 163 -13.10 9.91 -5.72
C THR A 163 -14.35 9.12 -5.34
N VAL A 164 -14.22 8.15 -4.44
CA VAL A 164 -15.35 7.39 -3.88
C VAL A 164 -16.08 8.17 -2.78
N THR A 165 -17.29 7.72 -2.44
CA THR A 165 -18.00 8.25 -1.28
C THR A 165 -17.27 7.89 0.03
N LYS A 166 -17.46 8.71 1.08
CA LYS A 166 -16.87 8.41 2.40
C LYS A 166 -17.34 7.05 2.94
N ALA A 167 -18.61 6.70 2.74
CA ALA A 167 -19.14 5.41 3.17
C ALA A 167 -18.44 4.23 2.46
N GLN A 168 -18.20 4.34 1.15
CA GLN A 168 -17.43 3.33 0.40
C GLN A 168 -15.98 3.25 0.88
N LEU A 169 -15.33 4.40 1.16
CA LEU A 169 -13.99 4.44 1.74
C LEU A 169 -13.95 3.72 3.09
N GLY A 170 -14.89 4.01 4.00
CA GLY A 170 -14.97 3.35 5.31
C GLY A 170 -15.14 1.83 5.20
N GLN A 171 -16.06 1.38 4.34
CA GLN A 171 -16.29 -0.06 4.08
C GLN A 171 -15.05 -0.76 3.54
N PHE A 172 -14.39 -0.16 2.55
CA PHE A 172 -13.18 -0.72 1.98
C PHE A 172 -12.02 -0.74 2.99
N TRP A 173 -11.84 0.35 3.73
CA TRP A 173 -10.77 0.47 4.71
C TRP A 173 -10.89 -0.59 5.81
N MET A 174 -12.11 -0.85 6.33
CA MET A 174 -12.34 -1.92 7.31
C MET A 174 -12.07 -3.33 6.75
N GLY A 175 -12.37 -3.56 5.47
CA GLY A 175 -12.21 -4.87 4.83
C GLY A 175 -10.81 -5.14 4.32
N TRP A 176 -9.92 -4.14 4.34
CA TRP A 176 -8.59 -4.27 3.80
C TRP A 176 -7.59 -4.72 4.87
N ALA A 177 -6.72 -5.65 4.49
CA ALA A 177 -5.55 -6.03 5.27
C ALA A 177 -4.34 -6.14 4.33
N ALA A 178 -3.15 -5.87 4.86
CA ALA A 178 -1.93 -6.14 4.12
C ALA A 178 -1.81 -7.66 3.84
N PRO A 179 -1.23 -8.06 2.70
CA PRO A 179 -0.94 -9.47 2.44
C PRO A 179 -0.12 -10.10 3.58
N ALA A 180 -0.49 -11.32 3.96
CA ALA A 180 0.04 -12.01 5.14
C ALA A 180 1.56 -12.24 5.11
N ASP A 181 2.16 -12.25 3.93
CA ASP A 181 3.58 -12.48 3.71
C ASP A 181 4.43 -11.20 3.73
N CYS A 182 3.84 -9.99 3.73
CA CYS A 182 4.59 -8.72 3.74
C CYS A 182 5.64 -8.66 4.86
N ASP A 183 5.25 -9.00 6.10
CA ASP A 183 6.17 -8.99 7.24
C ASP A 183 7.24 -10.08 7.15
N SER A 184 6.88 -11.27 6.66
CA SER A 184 7.83 -12.37 6.51
C SER A 184 8.89 -12.06 5.47
N ARG A 185 8.50 -11.51 4.32
CA ARG A 185 9.41 -11.14 3.23
C ARG A 185 10.27 -9.95 3.60
N ALA A 186 9.74 -8.98 4.34
CA ALA A 186 10.54 -7.88 4.87
C ALA A 186 11.65 -8.37 5.82
N LYS A 187 11.32 -9.28 6.75
CA LYS A 187 12.31 -9.90 7.64
C LYS A 187 13.38 -10.66 6.84
N THR A 188 12.97 -11.50 5.90
CA THR A 188 13.90 -12.24 5.03
C THR A 188 14.79 -11.31 4.22
N LEU A 189 14.23 -10.26 3.62
CA LEU A 189 14.97 -9.25 2.86
C LEU A 189 16.00 -8.54 3.74
N LEU A 190 15.61 -8.09 4.94
CA LEU A 190 16.49 -7.43 5.89
C LEU A 190 17.66 -8.33 6.30
N THR A 191 17.39 -9.58 6.68
CA THR A 191 18.43 -10.54 7.08
C THR A 191 19.41 -10.78 5.93
N ARG A 192 18.91 -11.09 4.73
CA ARG A 192 19.77 -11.34 3.55
C ARG A 192 20.61 -10.12 3.22
N SER A 193 20.00 -8.95 3.19
CA SER A 193 20.68 -7.70 2.81
C SER A 193 21.73 -7.30 3.84
N THR A 194 21.49 -7.51 5.12
CA THR A 194 22.48 -7.24 6.17
C THR A 194 23.71 -8.15 6.01
N LEU A 195 23.51 -9.44 5.71
CA LEU A 195 24.60 -10.38 5.47
C LEU A 195 25.41 -10.01 4.22
N PHE A 196 24.74 -9.65 3.12
CA PHE A 196 25.41 -9.21 1.90
C PHE A 196 26.16 -7.88 2.10
N GLY A 197 25.56 -6.92 2.81
CA GLY A 197 26.20 -5.64 3.12
C GLY A 197 27.47 -5.81 3.96
N GLN A 198 27.45 -6.72 4.95
CA GLN A 198 28.64 -7.06 5.74
C GLN A 198 29.72 -7.73 4.88
N ALA A 199 29.34 -8.66 4.01
CA ALA A 199 30.28 -9.32 3.10
C ALA A 199 30.93 -8.33 2.12
N LEU A 200 30.15 -7.40 1.55
CA LEU A 200 30.69 -6.37 0.65
C LEU A 200 31.65 -5.44 1.39
N SER A 201 31.28 -5.02 2.61
CA SER A 201 32.10 -4.13 3.44
C SER A 201 33.41 -4.79 3.89
N ALA A 202 33.40 -6.09 4.21
CA ALA A 202 34.59 -6.85 4.58
C ALA A 202 35.61 -6.95 3.42
N ASN A 203 35.14 -6.92 2.17
CA ASN A 203 35.99 -6.98 0.98
C ASN A 203 36.47 -5.61 0.48
N ALA A 204 35.95 -4.50 1.02
CA ALA A 204 36.32 -3.15 0.59
C ALA A 204 37.73 -2.70 1.05
N GLY A 205 38.43 -3.53 1.84
CA GLY A 205 39.72 -3.18 2.47
C GLY A 205 39.59 -2.01 3.45
N PRO A 206 40.65 -1.67 4.20
CA PRO A 206 40.69 -0.40 4.92
C PRO A 206 40.67 0.71 3.87
N VAL A 207 39.53 1.38 3.71
CA VAL A 207 39.50 2.68 3.05
C VAL A 207 40.40 3.57 3.92
N PRO A 208 41.53 4.11 3.41
CA PRO A 208 42.29 5.11 4.15
C PRO A 208 41.29 6.19 4.55
N ALA A 209 41.29 6.58 5.82
CA ALA A 209 40.48 7.71 6.27
C ALA A 209 40.83 8.90 5.37
N THR A 210 39.99 9.14 4.36
CA THR A 210 40.06 10.36 3.59
C THR A 210 39.63 11.39 4.60
N GLN A 211 40.61 12.13 5.10
CA GLN A 211 40.35 13.31 5.90
C GLN A 211 39.34 14.12 5.10
N VAL A 212 38.16 14.29 5.68
CA VAL A 212 37.26 15.34 5.24
C VAL A 212 38.07 16.61 5.52
N ASP A 213 38.73 17.13 4.48
CA ASP A 213 39.12 18.53 4.45
C ASP A 213 37.82 19.28 4.65
N THR A 214 37.60 19.64 5.91
CA THR A 214 36.60 20.63 6.30
C THR A 214 37.00 21.87 5.52
N PRO A 215 36.20 22.35 4.54
CA PRO A 215 36.43 23.68 4.03
C PRO A 215 36.30 24.59 5.24
N ALA A 216 37.39 25.27 5.60
CA ALA A 216 37.39 26.26 6.64
C ALA A 216 36.19 27.19 6.38
N ALA A 217 35.25 27.21 7.31
CA ALA A 217 34.13 28.13 7.29
C ALA A 217 34.72 29.54 7.28
N THR A 218 34.78 30.12 6.09
CA THR A 218 35.04 31.54 5.93
C THR A 218 33.75 32.21 6.40
N PRO A 219 33.75 33.02 7.47
CA PRO A 219 32.53 33.68 7.90
C PRO A 219 32.06 34.59 6.76
N MET A 220 30.88 34.29 6.21
CA MET A 220 30.23 35.19 5.26
C MET A 220 29.89 36.48 6.00
N SER A 221 30.59 37.56 5.67
CA SER A 221 30.25 38.90 6.13
C SER A 221 28.93 39.34 5.51
N ILE A 222 28.09 39.96 6.33
CA ILE A 222 26.74 40.46 5.98
C ILE A 222 26.82 41.56 4.90
N ASP A 223 27.98 42.15 4.65
CA ASP A 223 28.22 43.11 3.55
C ASP A 223 28.00 42.53 2.13
N SER A 224 28.08 41.21 1.93
CA SER A 224 27.78 40.61 0.61
C SER A 224 26.29 40.50 0.30
N LEU A 225 25.39 40.77 1.25
CA LEU A 225 23.94 40.74 1.04
C LEU A 225 23.35 42.09 0.59
N LEU A 226 24.17 43.15 0.47
CA LEU A 226 23.72 44.50 0.07
C LEU A 226 24.40 45.07 -1.18
N ALA A 227 25.09 44.28 -1.98
CA ALA A 227 25.59 44.74 -3.27
C ALA A 227 24.42 44.90 -4.27
N PRO A 228 24.13 46.10 -4.80
CA PRO A 228 23.11 46.27 -5.83
C PRO A 228 23.57 45.60 -7.13
N ALA A 229 22.68 44.80 -7.72
CA ALA A 229 22.87 44.18 -9.02
C ALA A 229 23.07 45.28 -10.08
N VAL A 230 24.31 45.41 -10.56
CA VAL A 230 24.61 46.17 -11.77
C VAL A 230 24.35 45.23 -12.94
N THR A 231 23.18 45.38 -13.57
CA THR A 231 22.84 44.69 -14.81
C THR A 231 23.71 45.26 -15.92
N THR A 232 24.81 44.59 -16.26
CA THR A 232 25.54 44.86 -17.50
C THR A 232 24.81 44.18 -18.65
N GLU A 233 24.04 45.01 -19.35
CA GLU A 233 23.38 44.76 -20.62
C GLU A 233 24.40 44.29 -21.68
N ALA A 234 24.23 43.08 -22.20
CA ALA A 234 24.93 42.59 -23.37
C ALA A 234 24.29 43.20 -24.64
N PRO A 235 25.08 43.70 -25.60
CA PRO A 235 24.54 44.38 -26.77
C PRO A 235 23.84 43.42 -27.72
N ALA A 236 22.59 43.77 -28.04
CA ALA A 236 21.79 43.19 -29.10
C ALA A 236 22.48 43.41 -30.46
N SER A 237 22.69 42.33 -31.20
CA SER A 237 23.00 42.40 -32.63
C SER A 237 21.75 42.82 -33.41
N ALA A 238 21.92 43.86 -34.20
CA ALA A 238 20.92 44.53 -35.02
C ALA A 238 20.49 43.68 -36.26
N PRO A 239 19.40 44.07 -36.95
CA PRO A 239 18.60 43.20 -37.81
C PRO A 239 19.00 43.27 -39.30
N ALA A 240 18.63 42.23 -40.06
CA ALA A 240 18.51 42.32 -41.51
C ALA A 240 17.05 42.08 -41.92
N ALA A 241 16.50 43.09 -42.59
CA ALA A 241 15.15 43.17 -43.12
C ALA A 241 15.04 42.54 -44.52
N GLY A 242 13.86 42.00 -44.83
CA GLY A 242 13.38 41.66 -46.17
C GLY A 242 12.43 40.47 -46.11
N LEU A 243 11.25 40.42 -46.73
CA LEU A 243 10.56 41.32 -47.64
C LEU A 243 9.07 40.97 -47.54
N ARG A 244 8.22 42.00 -47.65
CA ARG A 244 6.77 41.89 -47.87
C ARG A 244 6.47 41.18 -49.19
N GLY A 245 5.37 40.42 -49.24
CA GLY A 245 4.72 40.05 -50.50
C GLY A 245 3.46 39.19 -50.27
N PRO A 246 2.26 39.63 -50.73
CA PRO A 246 1.00 38.92 -50.53
C PRO A 246 0.68 37.98 -51.70
N LEU A 247 -0.15 36.97 -51.46
CA LEU A 247 -1.27 36.52 -52.30
C LEU A 247 -2.14 35.53 -51.51
#